data_AF-A0A8T5VZB6-F1
#
_entry.id   AF-A0A8T5VZB6-F1
#
_cell.length_a   1.000
_cell.length_b   1.000
_cell.length_c   1.000
_cell.angle_alpha   90.00
_cell.angle_beta   90.00
_cell.angle_gamma   90.00
#
_symmetry.space_group_name_H-M   'P 1'
#
loop_
_entity.id
_entity.type
_entity.pdbx_description
1 polymer ?
#
loop_
_entity_poly.entity_id
_entity_poly.type
_entity_poly.pdbx_seq_one_letter_code
_entity_poly.pdbx_strand_id
1 'polypeptide(L)' 'YRDKKEEGIWLAKDPISRMHKNLIKMGILTKEKGKRIENEVKAEIDEAIEFAQKSPSPKPEDVFKDVFA' A
#
# COMPACT_ATOMS: atom_id res chain seq x y z
N TYR A 1 0.98 -22.68 -8.38
CA TYR A 1 -0.07 -22.14 -7.49
C TYR A 1 0.42 -22.33 -6.07
N ARG A 2 0.31 -21.32 -5.19
CA ARG A 2 0.76 -21.41 -3.79
C ARG A 2 -0.38 -21.96 -2.93
N ASP A 3 -0.07 -22.81 -1.95
CA ASP A 3 -1.08 -23.36 -1.04
C ASP A 3 -1.60 -22.25 -0.10
N LYS A 4 -2.92 -22.16 0.08
CA LYS A 4 -3.55 -21.13 0.93
C LYS A 4 -3.05 -21.19 2.38
N LYS A 5 -2.62 -22.37 2.87
CA LYS A 5 -2.04 -22.52 4.21
C LYS A 5 -0.67 -21.84 4.30
N GLU A 6 0.13 -21.95 3.25
CA GLU A 6 1.45 -21.30 3.21
C GLU A 6 1.30 -19.78 3.21
N GLU A 7 0.37 -19.25 2.42
CA GLU A 7 0.06 -17.82 2.39
C GLU A 7 -0.37 -17.29 3.77
N GLY A 8 -1.23 -18.03 4.48
CA GLY A 8 -1.64 -17.68 5.85
C GLY A 8 -0.47 -17.64 6.84
N ILE A 9 0.50 -18.54 6.71
CA ILE A 9 1.71 -18.55 7.56
C ILE A 9 2.56 -17.30 7.30
N TRP A 10 2.69 -16.89 6.03
CA TRP A 10 3.44 -15.69 5.66
C TRP A 10 2.73 -14.40 6.07
N LEU A 11 1.40 -14.33 5.91
CA LEU A 11 0.58 -13.22 6.39
C LEU A 11 0.68 -13.07 7.91
N ALA A 12 0.68 -14.17 8.67
CA ALA A 12 0.87 -14.12 10.12
C ALA A 12 2.25 -13.59 10.55
N LYS A 13 3.25 -13.69 9.66
CA LYS A 13 4.62 -13.19 9.87
C LYS A 13 4.83 -11.77 9.34
N ASP A 14 3.78 -11.08 8.93
CA ASP A 14 3.85 -9.73 8.39
C ASP A 14 4.68 -8.78 9.29
N PRO A 15 5.77 -8.20 8.76
CA PRO A 15 6.61 -7.28 9.50
C PRO A 15 5.88 -6.01 9.95
N ILE A 16 4.90 -5.53 9.19
CA ILE A 16 4.15 -4.30 9.51
C ILE A 16 3.30 -4.54 10.76
N SER A 17 2.51 -5.61 10.76
CA SER A 17 1.72 -6.03 11.91
C SER A 17 2.57 -6.28 13.17
N ARG A 18 3.76 -6.86 13.01
CA ARG A 18 4.70 -7.10 14.12
C ARG A 18 5.27 -5.79 14.67
N MET A 19 5.70 -4.89 13.79
CA MET A 19 6.27 -3.61 14.17
C MET A 19 5.24 -2.72 14.86
N HIS A 20 4.01 -2.67 14.36
CA HIS A 20 2.91 -1.93 14.99
C HIS A 20 2.67 -2.39 16.44
N LYS A 21 2.59 -3.70 16.68
CA LYS A 21 2.46 -4.27 18.04
C LYS A 21 3.65 -3.93 18.93
N ASN A 22 4.87 -4.03 18.40
CA ASN A 22 6.09 -3.72 19.15
C ASN A 22 6.16 -2.25 19.55
N LEU A 23 5.83 -1.33 18.64
CA LEU A 23 5.84 0.12 18.90
C LEU A 23 4.80 0.52 19.95
N ILE A 24 3.62 -0.13 19.95
CA ILE A 24 2.62 0.05 21.02
C ILE A 24 3.14 -0.49 22.36
N LYS A 25 3.75 -1.68 22.36
CA LYS A 25 4.32 -2.27 23.57
C LYS A 25 5.44 -1.42 24.16
N MET A 26 6.24 -0.77 23.32
CA MET A 26 7.31 0.15 23.72
C MET A 26 6.79 1.53 24.14
N GLY A 27 5.49 1.80 24.04
CA GLY A 27 4.89 3.10 24.37
C GLY A 27 5.20 4.23 23.38
N ILE A 28 5.86 3.92 22.26
CA ILE A 28 6.25 4.88 21.21
C ILE A 28 5.02 5.27 20.37
N LEU A 29 4.15 4.29 20.09
CA LEU A 29 2.95 4.47 19.30
C LEU A 29 1.70 4.23 20.15
N THR A 30 0.72 5.12 20.10
CA THR A 30 -0.60 4.87 20.68
C THR A 30 -1.51 4.27 19.61
N LYS A 31 -2.53 3.50 20.05
CA LYS A 31 -3.54 2.94 19.12
C LYS A 31 -4.21 4.02 18.27
N GLU A 32 -4.45 5.19 18.85
CA GLU A 32 -5.05 6.33 18.16
C GLU A 32 -4.12 6.91 17.08
N LYS A 33 -2.84 7.10 17.39
CA LYS A 33 -1.85 7.57 16.40
C LYS A 33 -1.65 6.55 15.29
N GLY A 34 -1.60 5.25 15.61
CA GLY A 34 -1.51 4.19 14.60
C GLY A 34 -2.69 4.22 13.64
N LYS A 35 -3.92 4.29 14.18
CA LYS A 35 -5.14 4.39 13.37
C LYS A 35 -5.20 5.67 12.53
N ARG A 36 -4.69 6.78 13.05
CA ARG A 36 -4.60 8.04 12.29
C ARG A 36 -3.68 7.90 11.08
N ILE A 37 -2.48 7.32 11.26
CA ILE A 37 -1.54 7.08 10.16
C ILE A 37 -2.17 6.16 9.10
N GLU A 38 -2.84 5.08 9.51
CA GLU A 38 -3.54 4.20 8.57
C GLU A 38 -4.62 4.93 7.76
N ASN A 39 -5.36 5.85 8.39
CA ASN A 39 -6.38 6.63 7.71
C ASN A 39 -5.77 7.66 6.74
N GLU A 40 -4.67 8.32 7.13
CA GLU A 40 -3.96 9.27 6.26
C GLU A 40 -3.43 8.55 5.00
N VAL A 41 -2.81 7.38 5.16
CA VAL A 41 -2.33 6.57 4.03
C VAL A 41 -3.48 6.09 3.14
N LYS A 42 -4.63 5.72 3.71
CA LYS A 42 -5.80 5.36 2.91
C LYS A 42 -6.30 6.52 2.07
N ALA A 43 -6.39 7.71 2.66
CA ALA A 43 -6.79 8.91 1.92
C ALA A 43 -5.83 9.21 0.76
N GLU A 44 -4.53 9.11 0.99
CA GLU A 44 -3.51 9.30 -0.06
C GLU A 44 -3.66 8.27 -1.20
N ILE A 45 -3.92 7.01 -0.87
CA ILE A 45 -4.17 5.96 -1.86
C ILE A 45 -5.45 6.26 -2.66
N ASP A 46 -6.53 6.66 -1.99
CA ASP A 46 -7.80 6.98 -2.65
C ASP A 46 -7.63 8.17 -3.62
N GLU A 47 -6.90 9.21 -3.22
CA GLU A 47 -6.53 10.34 -4.08
C GLU A 47 -5.69 9.90 -5.28
N ALA A 48 -4.71 9.01 -5.08
CA ALA A 48 -3.88 8.48 -6.15
C ALA A 48 -4.69 7.63 -7.14
N ILE A 49 -5.66 6.85 -6.65
CA ILE A 49 -6.57 6.07 -7.49
C ILE A 49 -7.46 7.00 -8.31
N GLU A 50 -8.05 8.02 -7.69
CA GLU A 50 -8.86 9.01 -8.41
C GLU A 50 -8.05 9.73 -9.49
N PHE A 51 -6.80 10.10 -9.18
CA PHE A 51 -5.90 10.71 -10.16
C PHE A 51 -5.63 9.76 -11.33
N ALA A 52 -5.34 8.48 -11.06
CA ALA A 52 -5.10 7.49 -12.10
C ALA A 52 -6.34 7.25 -12.98
N GLN A 53 -7.55 7.28 -12.40
CA GLN A 53 -8.81 7.13 -13.15
C GLN A 53 -9.17 8.37 -13.98
N LYS A 54 -8.89 9.57 -13.46
CA LYS A 54 -9.10 10.84 -14.17
C LYS A 54 -8.03 11.10 -15.22
N SER A 55 -6.90 10.41 -15.14
CA SER A 55 -5.81 10.55 -16.09
C SER A 55 -6.28 10.15 -17.48
N PRO A 56 -5.99 10.95 -18.51
CA PRO A 56 -6.39 10.63 -19.87
C PRO A 56 -5.74 9.33 -20.31
N SER A 57 -6.48 8.52 -21.06
CA SER A 57 -5.89 7.35 -21.71
C SER A 57 -4.77 7.79 -22.65
N PRO A 58 -3.68 7.01 -22.74
CA PRO A 58 -2.60 7.32 -23.66
C PRO A 58 -3.15 7.36 -25.09
N LYS A 59 -2.64 8.30 -25.90
CA LYS A 59 -3.03 8.40 -27.31
C LYS A 59 -2.45 7.21 -28.07
N PRO A 60 -3.06 6.78 -29.20
CA PRO A 60 -2.46 5.76 -30.06
C PRO A 60 -1.03 6.09 -30.51
N GLU A 61 -0.71 7.38 -30.63
CA GLU A 61 0.62 7.91 -30.97
C GLU A 61 1.65 7.70 -29.84
N ASP A 62 1.21 7.60 -28.58
CA ASP A 62 2.11 7.35 -27.43
C ASP A 62 2.68 5.93 -27.44
N VAL A 63 2.17 5.01 -28.28
CA VAL A 63 2.75 3.66 -28.47
C VAL A 63 4.19 3.71 -29.00
N PHE A 64 4.56 4.76 -29.73
CA PHE A 64 5.90 4.91 -30.32
C PHE A 64 6.84 5.77 -29.47
N LYS A 65 6.37 6.34 -28.36
CA LYS A 65 7.24 6.99 -27.36
C LYS A 65 8.06 5.94 -26.63
N ASP A 66 9.28 6.33 -26.25
CA ASP A 66 10.24 5.50 -25.49
C ASP A 66 10.75 4.24 -26.23
N VAL A 67 10.56 4.16 -27.56
CA VAL A 67 11.12 3.09 -28.40
C VAL A 67 12.64 3.25 -28.60
N PHE A 68 13.14 4.49 -28.62
CA PHE A 68 14.56 4.82 -28.62
C PHE A 68 14.84 5.90 -27.57
N ALA A 69 16.03 5.84 -26.98
CA ALA A 69 16.48 6.70 -25.87
C ALA A 69 16.97 8.08 -26.32
#